data_AF-A0A935IJ76-F1
#
_entry.id   AF-A0A935IJ76-F1
#
_cell.length_a   1.000
_cell.length_b   1.000
_cell.length_c   1.000
_cell.angle_alpha   90.00
_cell.angle_beta   90.00
_cell.angle_gamma   90.00
#
_symmetry.space_group_name_H-M   'P 1'
#
loop_
_entity.id
_entity.type
_entity.pdbx_description
1 polymer ?
#
loop_
_entity_poly.entity_id
_entity_poly.type
_entity_poly.pdbx_seq_one_letter_code
_entity_poly.pdbx_strand_id
1 'polypeptide(L)'
;MLRSLPICLSLLLSIAACGREPTPVASNAPAIAQAAAEAPRSAQPASVPAEAQVTASQESAGETETANQAEPGNANLERLTQLPTVARLPDGGRWKAGTNYRPLVPAQPTSSPPGKVEVVEIFWYGCGHCYALEPFLQSWDRNKPAYIDYVKVPVMWGPVHRAHARLFYTLKALGREKDLTPKVFDEIHRRGNMLVANDEAQTRALQLAFAKANGISEADFLKAYDGFSVNTWLQQAERLTRAYRVEGVPLIVINGKYITDVGMAGGHSELLALIDDLAAAEQRH
;
A
#
# COMPACT_ATOMS: atom_id res chain seq x y z
N MET A 1 -31.49 60.29 34.08
CA MET A 1 -31.95 58.96 33.67
C MET A 1 -30.84 57.98 34.05
N LEU A 2 -30.79 57.43 35.28
CA LEU A 2 -31.33 56.10 35.71
C LEU A 2 -31.04 55.01 34.66
N ARG A 3 -30.38 53.86 34.88
CA ARG A 3 -30.18 52.91 36.02
C ARG A 3 -29.03 51.95 35.62
N SER A 4 -28.05 51.63 36.49
CA SER A 4 -27.94 50.46 37.39
C SER A 4 -27.66 49.08 36.73
N LEU A 5 -26.48 48.51 37.09
CA LEU A 5 -26.00 47.10 37.01
C LEU A 5 -27.01 46.07 37.61
N PRO A 6 -26.90 44.70 37.49
CA PRO A 6 -25.69 43.93 37.79
C PRO A 6 -25.46 42.55 37.12
N ILE A 7 -24.24 42.06 37.42
CA ILE A 7 -23.71 40.69 37.39
C ILE A 7 -24.62 39.72 38.17
N CYS A 8 -24.84 38.50 37.66
CA CYS A 8 -25.43 37.40 38.40
C CYS A 8 -24.45 36.24 38.58
N LEU A 9 -24.33 35.87 39.85
CA LEU A 9 -23.51 34.87 40.51
C LEU A 9 -24.47 33.77 41.03
N SER A 10 -24.18 32.49 40.77
CA SER A 10 -24.75 31.37 41.55
C SER A 10 -23.99 30.08 41.21
N LEU A 11 -23.02 29.64 42.02
CA LEU A 11 -23.10 28.96 43.32
C LEU A 11 -23.35 27.45 43.19
N LEU A 12 -22.30 26.71 43.59
CA LEU A 12 -22.23 25.28 43.86
C LEU A 12 -23.26 24.82 44.90
N LEU A 13 -23.77 23.59 44.74
CA LEU A 13 -24.25 22.79 45.86
C LEU A 13 -23.85 21.32 45.66
N SER A 14 -22.91 20.86 46.50
CA SER A 14 -22.60 19.46 46.73
C SER A 14 -23.51 18.93 47.84
N ILE A 15 -24.08 17.73 47.66
CA ILE A 15 -24.50 16.88 48.78
C ILE A 15 -23.97 15.47 48.52
N ALA A 16 -23.30 14.96 49.54
CA ALA A 16 -22.67 13.65 49.61
C ALA A 16 -23.57 12.62 50.31
N ALA A 17 -23.26 11.35 50.03
CA ALA A 17 -23.10 10.25 51.00
C ALA A 17 -24.15 9.12 51.07
N CYS A 18 -23.57 7.92 51.27
CA CYS A 18 -24.09 6.64 51.77
C CYS A 18 -24.95 5.81 50.80
N GLY A 19 -24.66 4.55 50.47
CA GLY A 19 -23.74 3.55 51.02
C GLY A 19 -24.49 2.21 51.15
N ARG A 20 -24.02 1.13 50.51
CA ARG A 20 -24.15 -0.31 50.91
C ARG A 20 -23.78 -1.26 49.77
N GLU A 21 -22.72 -2.04 49.95
CA GLU A 21 -22.65 -3.44 49.48
C GLU A 21 -23.22 -4.34 50.58
N PRO A 22 -23.77 -5.53 50.26
CA PRO A 22 -22.95 -6.74 50.43
C PRO A 22 -23.24 -7.93 49.48
N THR A 23 -22.18 -8.47 48.85
CA THR A 23 -21.77 -9.90 48.73
C THR A 23 -22.80 -10.99 48.27
N PRO A 24 -22.43 -12.29 48.23
CA PRO A 24 -22.04 -13.01 47.01
C PRO A 24 -22.99 -14.17 46.68
N VAL A 25 -22.91 -14.75 45.47
CA VAL A 25 -23.50 -16.07 45.22
C VAL A 25 -22.40 -17.05 44.83
N ALA A 26 -22.32 -18.09 45.63
CA ALA A 26 -21.40 -19.20 45.55
C ALA A 26 -21.79 -20.21 44.46
N SER A 27 -20.75 -20.82 43.87
CA SER A 27 -20.50 -22.25 43.70
C SER A 27 -21.57 -23.14 43.02
N ASN A 28 -21.16 -23.83 41.94
CA ASN A 28 -20.86 -25.27 42.04
C ASN A 28 -20.05 -25.77 40.83
N ALA A 29 -18.85 -26.26 41.12
CA ALA A 29 -18.24 -27.34 40.36
C ALA A 29 -18.86 -28.67 40.80
N PRO A 30 -18.69 -29.74 40.01
CA PRO A 30 -18.06 -30.92 40.59
C PRO A 30 -16.79 -31.28 39.82
N ALA A 31 -15.93 -31.97 40.56
CA ALA A 31 -14.59 -32.33 40.21
C ALA A 31 -14.49 -33.81 39.77
N ILE A 32 -13.31 -34.13 39.26
CA ILE A 32 -12.63 -35.45 39.24
C ILE A 32 -13.12 -36.46 38.18
N ALA A 33 -12.25 -36.74 37.19
CA ALA A 33 -11.56 -38.03 37.10
C ALA A 33 -10.45 -38.01 36.03
N GLN A 34 -9.24 -38.38 36.47
CA GLN A 34 -8.09 -38.79 35.68
C GLN A 34 -8.24 -40.23 35.18
N ALA A 35 -7.67 -40.53 34.00
CA ALA A 35 -6.88 -41.74 33.67
C ALA A 35 -6.57 -41.65 32.15
N ALA A 36 -5.34 -41.46 31.66
CA ALA A 36 -4.13 -42.30 31.72
C ALA A 36 -4.20 -43.56 30.83
N ALA A 37 -3.19 -43.66 29.94
CA ALA A 37 -2.73 -44.81 29.15
C ALA A 37 -3.66 -45.24 27.99
N GLU A 38 -3.20 -45.69 26.81
CA GLU A 38 -1.95 -46.35 26.46
C GLU A 38 -1.79 -46.37 24.91
N ALA A 39 -0.57 -46.23 24.41
CA ALA A 39 -0.20 -46.64 23.05
C ALA A 39 0.08 -48.16 23.03
N PRO A 40 0.04 -48.81 21.86
CA PRO A 40 1.29 -49.48 21.46
C PRO A 40 1.63 -49.45 19.96
N ARG A 41 2.92 -49.17 19.73
CA ARG A 41 3.91 -49.91 18.91
C ARG A 41 3.64 -50.30 17.44
N SER A 42 4.44 -49.65 16.60
CA SER A 42 5.43 -50.22 15.64
C SER A 42 5.00 -51.23 14.58
N ALA A 43 5.26 -50.90 13.30
CA ALA A 43 6.02 -51.74 12.37
C ALA A 43 6.38 -50.99 11.06
N GLN A 44 7.66 -50.66 10.90
CA GLN A 44 8.43 -50.77 9.64
C GLN A 44 9.41 -51.95 9.86
N PRO A 45 10.10 -52.55 8.86
CA PRO A 45 10.54 -51.98 7.57
C PRO A 45 10.51 -52.94 6.35
N ALA A 46 10.80 -52.44 5.15
CA ALA A 46 11.51 -53.20 4.11
C ALA A 46 12.11 -52.27 3.04
N SER A 47 13.31 -52.64 2.60
CA SER A 47 14.28 -51.93 1.75
C SER A 47 14.28 -52.39 0.28
N VAL A 48 14.52 -51.45 -0.67
CA VAL A 48 15.56 -51.37 -1.77
C VAL A 48 15.92 -52.68 -2.54
N PRO A 49 16.22 -52.77 -3.87
CA PRO A 49 16.97 -51.82 -4.75
C PRO A 49 16.51 -51.69 -6.24
N ALA A 50 17.10 -50.72 -6.97
CA ALA A 50 18.08 -50.96 -8.06
C ALA A 50 18.12 -49.86 -9.15
N GLU A 51 19.33 -49.39 -9.42
CA GLU A 51 19.76 -48.59 -10.57
C GLU A 51 19.64 -49.36 -11.89
N ALA A 52 19.43 -48.64 -13.00
CA ALA A 52 20.07 -48.97 -14.28
C ALA A 52 20.20 -47.71 -15.15
N GLN A 53 21.41 -47.59 -15.67
CA GLN A 53 22.04 -46.52 -16.43
C GLN A 53 21.81 -46.63 -17.96
N VAL A 54 22.00 -45.49 -18.66
CA VAL A 54 22.61 -45.35 -20.02
C VAL A 54 21.72 -45.85 -21.18
N THR A 55 21.41 -45.03 -22.19
CA THR A 55 22.29 -44.74 -23.33
C THR A 55 22.00 -43.40 -24.01
N ALA A 56 23.07 -42.68 -24.30
CA ALA A 56 23.15 -41.67 -25.35
C ALA A 56 23.09 -42.31 -26.74
N SER A 57 22.48 -41.62 -27.70
CA SER A 57 22.80 -41.74 -29.13
C SER A 57 22.74 -40.36 -29.78
N GLN A 58 23.88 -39.93 -30.32
CA GLN A 58 24.03 -38.84 -31.28
C GLN A 58 23.99 -39.42 -32.70
N GLU A 59 23.38 -38.70 -33.64
CA GLU A 59 23.77 -38.56 -35.07
C GLU A 59 22.85 -37.45 -35.64
N SER A 60 23.36 -36.23 -35.89
CA SER A 60 24.15 -35.75 -37.02
C SER A 60 23.38 -35.56 -38.34
N ALA A 61 23.33 -34.29 -38.73
CA ALA A 61 23.33 -33.69 -40.06
C ALA A 61 22.08 -33.78 -40.96
N GLY A 62 21.63 -32.59 -41.36
CA GLY A 62 20.67 -32.35 -42.43
C GLY A 62 20.25 -30.88 -42.47
N GLU A 63 21.12 -30.01 -42.99
CA GLU A 63 20.78 -28.63 -43.34
C GLU A 63 19.71 -28.61 -44.44
N THR A 64 18.67 -27.80 -44.27
CA THR A 64 18.07 -27.04 -45.38
C THR A 64 17.42 -25.77 -44.82
N GLU A 65 17.81 -24.63 -45.37
CA GLU A 65 17.23 -23.30 -45.18
C GLU A 65 15.70 -23.31 -45.39
N THR A 66 14.95 -22.49 -44.64
CA THR A 66 14.28 -21.25 -45.12
C THR A 66 13.32 -20.74 -44.03
N ALA A 67 13.16 -19.42 -43.98
CA ALA A 67 12.05 -18.64 -43.40
C ALA A 67 12.29 -18.00 -42.03
N ASN A 68 12.81 -16.76 -42.11
CA ASN A 68 12.39 -15.58 -41.35
C ASN A 68 11.37 -15.85 -40.22
N GLN A 69 11.84 -15.80 -38.98
CA GLN A 69 10.99 -15.46 -37.84
C GLN A 69 11.65 -14.29 -37.10
N ALA A 70 10.96 -13.16 -37.13
CA ALA A 70 11.28 -11.98 -36.36
C ALA A 70 11.01 -12.27 -34.88
N GLU A 71 12.05 -12.09 -34.07
CA GLU A 71 12.02 -12.12 -32.60
C GLU A 71 10.97 -11.12 -32.03
N PRO A 72 10.15 -11.51 -31.04
CA PRO A 72 9.18 -10.62 -30.41
C PRO A 72 9.86 -9.77 -29.32
N GLY A 73 10.80 -8.91 -29.71
CA GLY A 73 11.52 -8.01 -28.80
C GLY A 73 11.28 -6.51 -29.07
N ASN A 74 10.79 -6.15 -30.26
CA ASN A 74 10.97 -4.79 -30.79
C ASN A 74 9.68 -3.96 -30.86
N ALA A 75 8.51 -4.60 -30.74
CA ALA A 75 7.21 -3.94 -30.92
C ALA A 75 6.96 -2.81 -29.90
N ASN A 76 7.55 -2.89 -28.72
CA ASN A 76 7.45 -1.82 -27.71
C ASN A 76 8.33 -0.62 -28.07
N LEU A 77 9.53 -0.84 -28.64
CA LEU A 77 10.45 0.24 -29.00
C LEU A 77 9.97 1.01 -30.24
N GLU A 78 9.44 0.30 -31.23
CA GLU A 78 8.86 0.90 -32.44
C GLU A 78 7.60 1.72 -32.11
N ARG A 79 6.80 1.27 -31.14
CA ARG A 79 5.64 2.03 -30.66
C ARG A 79 6.05 3.31 -29.94
N LEU A 80 7.18 3.32 -29.22
CA LEU A 80 7.75 4.52 -28.60
C LEU A 80 8.25 5.53 -29.66
N THR A 81 8.61 5.08 -30.87
CA THR A 81 8.99 5.98 -31.97
C THR A 81 7.80 6.66 -32.66
N GLN A 82 6.59 6.12 -32.49
CA GLN A 82 5.35 6.62 -33.12
C GLN A 82 4.46 7.43 -32.16
N LEU A 83 4.88 7.63 -30.91
CA LEU A 83 4.14 8.49 -29.97
C LEU A 83 4.29 9.97 -30.37
N PRO A 84 3.23 10.79 -30.21
CA PRO A 84 3.34 12.23 -30.40
C PRO A 84 4.48 12.80 -29.54
N THR A 85 5.24 13.75 -30.10
CA THR A 85 6.46 14.36 -29.53
C THR A 85 6.32 14.84 -28.08
N VAL A 86 5.09 15.05 -27.60
CA VAL A 86 4.74 15.39 -26.21
C VAL A 86 5.12 14.31 -25.19
N ALA A 87 5.43 13.07 -25.62
CA ALA A 87 5.82 11.97 -24.73
C ALA A 87 7.34 11.85 -24.46
N ARG A 88 8.17 12.68 -25.12
CA ARG A 88 9.61 12.74 -24.84
C ARG A 88 9.91 13.97 -23.99
N LEU A 89 10.64 13.76 -22.89
CA LEU A 89 11.42 14.86 -22.32
C LEU A 89 12.26 15.46 -23.46
N PRO A 90 12.50 16.79 -23.48
CA PRO A 90 13.32 17.42 -24.51
C PRO A 90 14.60 16.60 -24.75
N ASP A 91 14.79 16.13 -25.99
CA ASP A 91 15.80 15.14 -26.34
C ASP A 91 17.19 15.59 -25.87
N GLY A 92 17.85 14.77 -25.03
CA GLY A 92 19.22 14.99 -24.52
C GLY A 92 19.37 15.09 -22.99
N GLY A 93 18.28 15.00 -22.23
CA GLY A 93 18.32 15.01 -20.77
C GLY A 93 19.00 13.78 -20.15
N ARG A 94 19.35 13.89 -18.85
CA ARG A 94 19.89 12.81 -18.00
C ARG A 94 19.09 11.50 -18.04
N TRP A 95 17.81 11.57 -18.43
CA TRP A 95 16.85 10.46 -18.35
C TRP A 95 16.42 9.93 -19.71
N LYS A 96 16.38 8.61 -19.84
CA LYS A 96 16.03 7.92 -21.08
C LYS A 96 14.72 7.15 -20.95
N ALA A 97 13.77 7.42 -21.84
CA ALA A 97 12.55 6.62 -21.96
C ALA A 97 12.88 5.15 -22.31
N GLY A 98 12.16 4.20 -21.71
CA GLY A 98 12.44 2.77 -21.80
C GLY A 98 13.55 2.29 -20.85
N THR A 99 14.29 3.19 -20.20
CA THR A 99 15.30 2.86 -19.18
C THR A 99 14.91 3.44 -17.83
N ASN A 100 14.86 4.77 -17.73
CA ASN A 100 14.59 5.45 -16.46
C ASN A 100 13.10 5.63 -16.19
N TYR A 101 12.29 5.69 -17.23
CA TYR A 101 10.83 5.76 -17.13
C TYR A 101 10.22 5.17 -18.41
N ARG A 102 8.93 4.87 -18.39
CA ARG A 102 8.16 4.47 -19.57
C ARG A 102 6.90 5.32 -19.71
N PRO A 103 6.44 5.64 -20.93
CA PRO A 103 5.17 6.32 -21.10
C PRO A 103 4.00 5.38 -20.75
N LEU A 104 2.96 5.96 -20.17
CA LEU A 104 1.67 5.34 -19.90
C LEU A 104 0.73 5.66 -21.07
N VAL A 105 0.40 4.65 -21.86
CA VAL A 105 -0.37 4.80 -23.11
C VAL A 105 -1.64 3.95 -23.07
N PRO A 106 -2.85 4.56 -23.19
CA PRO A 106 -3.08 6.00 -23.27
C PRO A 106 -2.80 6.71 -21.94
N ALA A 107 -2.46 8.00 -22.01
CA ALA A 107 -2.33 8.83 -20.83
C ALA A 107 -3.65 8.83 -20.05
N GLN A 108 -3.54 8.87 -18.72
CA GLN A 108 -4.69 8.82 -17.83
C GLN A 108 -5.01 10.22 -17.31
N PRO A 109 -6.30 10.53 -17.09
CA PRO A 109 -6.68 11.79 -16.47
C PRO A 109 -6.17 11.85 -15.02
N THR A 110 -5.76 13.05 -14.60
CA THR A 110 -5.34 13.35 -13.23
C THR A 110 -6.53 13.85 -12.40
N SER A 111 -6.41 13.76 -11.08
CA SER A 111 -7.42 14.26 -10.13
C SER A 111 -6.93 15.49 -9.34
N SER A 112 -5.70 15.91 -9.56
CA SER A 112 -5.11 17.11 -8.95
C SER A 112 -5.80 18.41 -9.39
N PRO A 113 -5.76 19.47 -8.55
CA PRO A 113 -6.29 20.78 -8.91
C PRO A 113 -5.68 21.34 -10.20
N PRO A 114 -6.41 22.19 -10.95
CA PRO A 114 -5.86 22.87 -12.12
C PRO A 114 -4.54 23.59 -11.81
N GLY A 115 -3.56 23.45 -12.71
CA GLY A 115 -2.23 24.03 -12.55
C GLY A 115 -1.29 23.25 -11.61
N LYS A 116 -1.69 22.06 -11.13
CA LYS A 116 -0.81 21.13 -10.43
C LYS A 116 -0.41 19.97 -11.33
N VAL A 117 0.81 19.48 -11.11
CA VAL A 117 1.29 18.22 -11.68
C VAL A 117 1.08 17.11 -10.66
N GLU A 118 0.25 16.14 -10.99
CA GLU A 118 -0.02 14.99 -10.12
C GLU A 118 1.18 14.03 -10.12
N VAL A 119 1.68 13.68 -8.94
CA VAL A 119 2.67 12.62 -8.75
C VAL A 119 2.05 11.57 -7.84
N VAL A 120 1.70 10.43 -8.42
CA VAL A 120 1.09 9.31 -7.69
C VAL A 120 2.15 8.30 -7.30
N GLU A 121 2.20 7.93 -6.02
CA GLU A 121 2.85 6.70 -5.59
C GLU A 121 1.81 5.60 -5.43
N ILE A 122 1.94 4.53 -6.21
CA ILE A 122 1.27 3.27 -5.94
C ILE A 122 2.12 2.44 -4.98
N PHE A 123 1.56 2.10 -3.83
CA PHE A 123 2.27 1.41 -2.76
C PHE A 123 1.43 0.32 -2.09
N TRP A 124 2.07 -0.45 -1.21
CA TRP A 124 1.39 -1.37 -0.31
C TRP A 124 2.09 -1.36 1.05
N TYR A 125 1.33 -1.33 2.14
CA TYR A 125 1.88 -1.38 3.49
C TYR A 125 2.69 -2.65 3.81
N GLY A 126 2.48 -3.75 3.09
CA GLY A 126 3.26 -4.99 3.25
C GLY A 126 4.49 -5.09 2.34
N CYS A 127 4.76 -4.07 1.52
CA CYS A 127 5.86 -4.09 0.56
C CYS A 127 7.14 -3.51 1.19
N GLY A 128 8.18 -4.35 1.31
CA GLY A 128 9.46 -3.96 1.92
C GLY A 128 10.18 -2.82 1.18
N HIS A 129 10.11 -2.79 -0.16
CA HIS A 129 10.69 -1.69 -0.95
C HIS A 129 9.93 -0.37 -0.77
N CYS A 130 8.62 -0.43 -0.56
CA CYS A 130 7.78 0.72 -0.28
C CYS A 130 8.15 1.30 1.10
N TYR A 131 8.30 0.42 2.09
CA TYR A 131 8.79 0.81 3.42
C TYR A 131 10.19 1.44 3.39
N ALA A 132 11.12 0.88 2.60
CA ALA A 132 12.46 1.43 2.44
C ALA A 132 12.46 2.81 1.76
N LEU A 133 11.54 3.05 0.82
CA LEU A 133 11.39 4.31 0.09
C LEU A 133 10.69 5.41 0.90
N GLU A 134 9.80 5.04 1.84
CA GLU A 134 8.98 5.95 2.65
C GLU A 134 9.75 7.15 3.26
N PRO A 135 10.90 6.99 3.96
CA PRO A 135 11.63 8.13 4.52
C PRO A 135 12.11 9.13 3.47
N PHE A 136 12.47 8.67 2.27
CA PHE A 136 12.90 9.53 1.16
C PHE A 136 11.71 10.33 0.61
N LEU A 137 10.58 9.66 0.35
CA LEU A 137 9.37 10.33 -0.13
C LEU A 137 8.78 11.29 0.90
N GLN A 138 8.80 10.98 2.19
CA GLN A 138 8.37 11.92 3.22
C GLN A 138 9.26 13.15 3.29
N SER A 139 10.57 12.98 3.16
CA SER A 139 11.51 14.10 3.13
C SER A 139 11.28 14.97 1.90
N TRP A 140 11.12 14.35 0.74
CA TRP A 140 10.81 15.04 -0.50
C TRP A 140 9.45 15.72 -0.47
N ASP A 141 8.38 15.09 0.03
CA ASP A 141 7.03 15.67 0.09
C ASP A 141 6.98 17.01 0.85
N ARG A 142 7.81 17.14 1.90
CA ARG A 142 7.95 18.38 2.67
C ARG A 142 8.68 19.50 1.92
N ASN A 143 9.52 19.16 0.95
CA ASN A 143 10.42 20.10 0.26
C ASN A 143 10.13 20.26 -1.24
N LYS A 144 9.24 19.43 -1.80
CA LYS A 144 8.93 19.43 -3.23
C LYS A 144 8.41 20.79 -3.70
N PRO A 145 8.58 21.14 -4.98
CA PRO A 145 8.00 22.34 -5.55
C PRO A 145 6.49 22.42 -5.33
N ALA A 146 5.98 23.63 -5.06
CA ALA A 146 4.57 23.83 -4.72
C ALA A 146 3.60 23.44 -5.85
N TYR A 147 4.03 23.38 -7.11
CA TYR A 147 3.20 22.96 -8.24
C TYR A 147 2.99 21.44 -8.31
N ILE A 148 3.72 20.66 -7.52
CA ILE A 148 3.55 19.21 -7.45
C ILE A 148 2.48 18.87 -6.41
N ASP A 149 1.48 18.09 -6.82
CA ASP A 149 0.51 17.47 -5.93
C ASP A 149 0.88 15.98 -5.79
N TYR A 150 1.39 15.62 -4.61
CA TYR A 150 1.85 14.27 -4.33
C TYR A 150 0.74 13.47 -3.64
N VAL A 151 0.41 12.32 -4.22
CA VAL A 151 -0.72 11.50 -3.81
C VAL A 151 -0.28 10.06 -3.63
N LYS A 152 -0.55 9.49 -2.45
CA LYS A 152 -0.41 8.05 -2.21
C LYS A 152 -1.70 7.32 -2.56
N VAL A 153 -1.57 6.22 -3.31
CA VAL A 153 -2.67 5.33 -3.68
C VAL A 153 -2.26 3.89 -3.37
N PRO A 154 -2.96 3.19 -2.47
CA PRO A 154 -2.69 1.78 -2.23
C PRO A 154 -3.07 0.94 -3.45
N VAL A 155 -2.23 -0.05 -3.77
CA VAL A 155 -2.54 -1.04 -4.82
C VAL A 155 -3.72 -1.92 -4.42
N MET A 156 -4.47 -2.44 -5.40
CA MET A 156 -5.73 -3.16 -5.16
C MET A 156 -5.77 -4.57 -5.78
N TRP A 157 -4.64 -5.30 -5.80
CA TRP A 157 -4.55 -6.62 -6.45
C TRP A 157 -5.43 -7.72 -5.82
N GLY A 158 -5.71 -7.65 -4.51
CA GLY A 158 -6.42 -8.73 -3.83
C GLY A 158 -6.82 -8.38 -2.40
N PRO A 159 -7.41 -9.34 -1.66
CA PRO A 159 -8.03 -9.09 -0.35
C PRO A 159 -7.11 -8.40 0.68
N VAL A 160 -5.87 -8.87 0.85
CA VAL A 160 -4.90 -8.25 1.77
C VAL A 160 -4.58 -6.79 1.40
N HIS A 161 -4.45 -6.50 0.09
CA HIS A 161 -4.20 -5.16 -0.42
C HIS A 161 -5.41 -4.25 -0.17
N ARG A 162 -6.62 -4.75 -0.42
CA ARG A 162 -7.87 -4.01 -0.14
C ARG A 162 -8.04 -3.71 1.35
N ALA A 163 -7.68 -4.64 2.23
CA ALA A 163 -7.71 -4.43 3.67
C ALA A 163 -6.72 -3.33 4.12
N HIS A 164 -5.49 -3.37 3.63
CA HIS A 164 -4.50 -2.30 3.89
C HIS A 164 -4.90 -0.97 3.28
N ALA A 165 -5.50 -0.98 2.09
CA ALA A 165 -6.03 0.21 1.45
C ALA A 165 -7.13 0.86 2.27
N ARG A 166 -8.03 0.04 2.86
CA ARG A 166 -9.09 0.55 3.73
C ARG A 166 -8.51 1.19 4.98
N LEU A 167 -7.49 0.59 5.60
CA LEU A 167 -6.76 1.22 6.70
C LEU A 167 -6.16 2.56 6.27
N PHE A 168 -5.40 2.60 5.18
CA PHE A 168 -4.81 3.84 4.65
C PHE A 168 -5.86 4.94 4.48
N TYR A 169 -6.96 4.65 3.79
CA TYR A 169 -8.00 5.64 3.53
C TYR A 169 -8.80 6.02 4.79
N THR A 170 -8.91 5.12 5.77
CA THR A 170 -9.47 5.45 7.08
C THR A 170 -8.61 6.47 7.80
N LEU A 171 -7.28 6.26 7.84
CA LEU A 171 -6.34 7.20 8.43
C LEU A 171 -6.32 8.53 7.68
N LYS A 172 -6.44 8.50 6.34
CA LYS A 172 -6.61 9.70 5.50
C LYS A 172 -7.88 10.47 5.83
N ALA A 173 -9.02 9.80 5.95
CA ALA A 173 -10.29 10.42 6.32
C ALA A 173 -10.24 11.11 7.69
N LEU A 174 -9.43 10.57 8.60
CA LEU A 174 -9.21 11.11 9.94
C LEU A 174 -8.13 12.20 10.00
N GLY A 175 -7.48 12.52 8.87
CA GLY A 175 -6.38 13.49 8.81
C GLY A 175 -5.09 13.01 9.48
N ARG A 176 -4.94 11.69 9.67
CA ARG A 176 -3.84 11.03 10.38
C ARG A 176 -2.94 10.19 9.48
N GLU A 177 -3.06 10.36 8.16
CA GLU A 177 -2.22 9.67 7.17
C GLU A 177 -0.74 9.97 7.42
N LYS A 178 -0.35 11.26 7.46
CA LYS A 178 1.06 11.68 7.51
C LYS A 178 1.82 11.17 8.73
N ASP A 179 1.18 11.10 9.90
CA ASP A 179 1.84 10.68 11.14
C ASP A 179 1.69 9.18 11.45
N LEU A 180 0.66 8.52 10.92
CA LEU A 180 0.42 7.10 11.20
C LEU A 180 0.82 6.14 10.09
N THR A 181 0.93 6.56 8.82
CA THR A 181 1.48 5.73 7.74
C THR A 181 2.86 5.13 8.09
N PRO A 182 3.87 5.90 8.55
CA PRO A 182 5.14 5.31 8.96
C PRO A 182 5.01 4.32 10.13
N LYS A 183 4.08 4.54 11.05
CA LYS A 183 3.83 3.60 12.17
C LYS A 183 3.15 2.31 11.72
N VAL A 184 2.26 2.38 10.73
CA VAL A 184 1.65 1.18 10.12
C VAL A 184 2.74 0.34 9.45
N PHE A 185 3.64 0.98 8.69
CA PHE A 185 4.79 0.29 8.12
C PHE A 185 5.68 -0.35 9.19
N ASP A 186 6.01 0.36 10.27
CA ASP A 186 6.82 -0.20 11.37
C ASP A 186 6.12 -1.39 12.05
N GLU A 187 4.81 -1.31 12.26
CA GLU A 187 4.01 -2.38 12.84
C GLU A 187 4.07 -3.67 11.99
N ILE A 188 4.02 -3.52 10.66
CA ILE A 188 4.11 -4.64 9.73
C ILE A 188 5.55 -5.16 9.60
N HIS A 189 6.49 -4.29 9.26
CA HIS A 189 7.84 -4.70 8.86
C HIS A 189 8.81 -4.92 10.02
N ARG A 190 8.63 -4.24 11.16
CA ARG A 190 9.49 -4.43 12.34
C ARG A 190 8.88 -5.34 13.38
N ARG A 191 7.56 -5.27 13.57
CA ARG A 191 6.86 -6.03 14.63
C ARG A 191 6.18 -7.30 14.10
N GLY A 192 6.13 -7.48 12.78
CA GLY A 192 5.54 -8.68 12.15
C GLY A 192 4.02 -8.75 12.28
N ASN A 193 3.36 -7.68 12.68
CA ASN A 193 1.91 -7.62 12.78
C ASN A 193 1.35 -7.10 11.45
N MET A 194 0.84 -8.02 10.62
CA MET A 194 0.31 -7.71 9.30
C MET A 194 -0.95 -6.83 9.33
N LEU A 195 -1.60 -6.60 10.48
CA LEU A 195 -2.85 -5.84 10.56
C LEU A 195 -3.97 -6.36 9.64
N VAL A 196 -3.91 -7.65 9.31
CA VAL A 196 -4.88 -8.40 8.50
C VAL A 196 -4.96 -9.82 9.06
N ALA A 197 -6.17 -10.37 9.04
CA ALA A 197 -6.50 -11.74 9.42
C ALA A 197 -7.21 -12.47 8.28
N ASN A 198 -7.60 -13.73 8.53
CA ASN A 198 -8.27 -14.57 7.53
C ASN A 198 -9.73 -14.14 7.25
N ASP A 199 -10.32 -13.31 8.10
CA ASP A 199 -11.65 -12.75 7.92
C ASP A 199 -11.69 -11.23 8.16
N GLU A 200 -12.73 -10.60 7.63
CA GLU A 200 -12.89 -9.14 7.67
C GLU A 200 -13.13 -8.60 9.08
N ALA A 201 -13.83 -9.34 9.95
CA ALA A 201 -14.16 -8.89 11.30
C ALA A 201 -12.90 -8.86 12.18
N GLN A 202 -12.09 -9.90 12.13
CA GLN A 202 -10.80 -9.95 12.81
C GLN A 202 -9.81 -8.93 12.25
N THR A 203 -9.78 -8.75 10.92
CA THR A 203 -8.97 -7.71 10.27
C THR A 203 -9.35 -6.32 10.79
N ARG A 204 -10.64 -6.00 10.82
CA ARG A 204 -11.15 -4.73 11.36
C ARG A 204 -10.79 -4.56 12.83
N ALA A 205 -10.85 -5.63 13.63
CA ALA A 205 -10.46 -5.59 15.05
C ALA A 205 -8.97 -5.30 15.25
N LEU A 206 -8.07 -5.92 14.46
CA LEU A 206 -6.64 -5.66 14.50
C LEU A 206 -6.31 -4.21 14.14
N GLN A 207 -6.94 -3.71 13.07
CA GLN A 207 -6.74 -2.33 12.60
C GLN A 207 -7.31 -1.30 13.58
N LEU A 208 -8.47 -1.59 14.19
CA LEU A 208 -9.03 -0.78 15.27
C LEU A 208 -8.12 -0.75 16.50
N ALA A 209 -7.54 -1.90 16.88
CA ALA A 209 -6.59 -1.97 18.01
C ALA A 209 -5.36 -1.09 17.76
N PHE A 210 -4.79 -1.15 16.54
CA PHE A 210 -3.72 -0.25 16.12
C PHE A 210 -4.13 1.23 16.19
N ALA A 211 -5.33 1.57 15.71
CA ALA A 211 -5.84 2.93 15.72
C ALA A 211 -6.01 3.47 17.16
N LYS A 212 -6.58 2.66 18.06
CA LYS A 212 -6.74 2.97 19.50
C LYS A 212 -5.39 3.18 20.18
N ALA A 213 -4.42 2.32 19.92
CA ALA A 213 -3.05 2.47 20.43
C ALA A 213 -2.36 3.76 19.95
N ASN A 214 -2.86 4.38 18.88
CA ASN A 214 -2.35 5.61 18.30
C ASN A 214 -3.29 6.83 18.50
N GLY A 215 -4.20 6.74 19.47
CA GLY A 215 -5.03 7.85 19.93
C GLY A 215 -6.25 8.15 19.07
N ILE A 216 -6.70 7.21 18.23
CA ILE A 216 -7.96 7.33 17.50
C ILE A 216 -9.05 6.63 18.32
N SER A 217 -10.17 7.32 18.57
CA SER A 217 -11.30 6.72 19.28
C SER A 217 -11.94 5.62 18.42
N GLU A 218 -12.57 4.64 19.08
CA GLU A 218 -13.29 3.60 18.37
C GLU A 218 -14.41 4.17 17.51
N ALA A 219 -15.19 5.10 18.06
CA ALA A 219 -16.28 5.75 17.32
C ALA A 219 -15.78 6.45 16.05
N ASP A 220 -14.68 7.21 16.12
CA ASP A 220 -14.11 7.91 14.96
C ASP A 220 -13.56 6.92 13.93
N PHE A 221 -12.85 5.89 14.39
CA PHE A 221 -12.34 4.85 13.50
C PHE A 221 -13.46 4.16 12.75
N LEU A 222 -14.48 3.63 13.44
CA LEU A 222 -15.56 2.89 12.78
C LEU A 222 -16.35 3.79 11.82
N LYS A 223 -16.63 5.04 12.23
CA LYS A 223 -17.30 6.02 11.37
C LYS A 223 -16.53 6.29 10.08
N ALA A 224 -15.21 6.46 10.16
CA ALA A 224 -14.38 6.68 8.99
C ALA A 224 -14.23 5.40 8.16
N TYR A 225 -13.96 4.27 8.81
CA TYR A 225 -13.70 2.97 8.19
C TYR A 225 -14.88 2.49 7.34
N ASP A 226 -16.11 2.69 7.81
CA ASP A 226 -17.35 2.35 7.11
C ASP A 226 -17.90 3.52 6.27
N GLY A 227 -17.16 4.64 6.23
CA GLY A 227 -17.59 5.90 5.63
C GLY A 227 -17.63 5.89 4.10
N PHE A 228 -18.51 6.72 3.54
CA PHE A 228 -18.70 6.88 2.09
C PHE A 228 -17.41 7.28 1.36
N SER A 229 -16.62 8.21 1.92
CA SER A 229 -15.37 8.65 1.31
C SER A 229 -14.36 7.52 1.20
N VAL A 230 -14.21 6.70 2.23
CA VAL A 230 -13.31 5.53 2.22
C VAL A 230 -13.74 4.54 1.13
N ASN A 231 -15.04 4.21 1.05
CA ASN A 231 -15.55 3.32 0.01
C ASN A 231 -15.32 3.87 -1.40
N THR A 232 -15.53 5.17 -1.60
CA THR A 232 -15.28 5.84 -2.88
C THR A 232 -13.81 5.80 -3.28
N TRP A 233 -12.90 6.09 -2.33
CA TRP A 233 -11.46 6.06 -2.59
C TRP A 233 -10.95 4.64 -2.87
N LEU A 234 -11.51 3.61 -2.22
CA LEU A 234 -11.19 2.22 -2.54
C LEU A 234 -11.56 1.87 -3.99
N GLN A 235 -12.74 2.25 -4.46
CA GLN A 235 -13.15 2.03 -5.85
C GLN A 235 -12.24 2.77 -6.83
N GLN A 236 -11.89 4.01 -6.49
CA GLN A 236 -10.97 4.82 -7.28
C GLN A 236 -9.56 4.21 -7.33
N ALA A 237 -9.01 3.76 -6.21
CA ALA A 237 -7.73 3.06 -6.16
C ALA A 237 -7.73 1.79 -7.02
N GLU A 238 -8.85 1.07 -7.05
CA GLU A 238 -9.00 -0.13 -7.87
C GLU A 238 -8.99 0.21 -9.36
N ARG A 239 -9.68 1.28 -9.75
CA ARG A 239 -9.63 1.80 -11.13
C ARG A 239 -8.22 2.21 -11.51
N LEU A 240 -7.52 2.95 -10.65
CA LEU A 240 -6.14 3.40 -10.90
C LEU A 240 -5.16 2.23 -11.01
N THR A 241 -5.28 1.22 -10.14
CA THR A 241 -4.47 -0.01 -10.21
C THR A 241 -4.55 -0.66 -11.59
N ARG A 242 -5.75 -0.74 -12.17
CA ARG A 242 -5.95 -1.27 -13.54
C ARG A 242 -5.47 -0.30 -14.62
N ALA A 243 -5.86 0.98 -14.51
CA ALA A 243 -5.58 2.00 -15.51
C ALA A 243 -4.07 2.22 -15.72
N TYR A 244 -3.31 2.19 -14.62
CA TYR A 244 -1.85 2.33 -14.63
C TYR A 244 -1.12 1.02 -14.94
N ARG A 245 -1.84 -0.11 -15.07
CA ARG A 245 -1.29 -1.45 -15.29
C ARG A 245 -0.20 -1.77 -14.25
N VAL A 246 -0.59 -1.65 -12.99
CA VAL A 246 0.33 -1.83 -11.86
C VAL A 246 0.64 -3.32 -11.70
N GLU A 247 1.88 -3.69 -11.98
CA GLU A 247 2.41 -5.07 -11.85
C GLU A 247 3.39 -5.22 -10.67
N GLY A 248 3.86 -4.10 -10.13
CA GLY A 248 4.78 -4.03 -9.00
C GLY A 248 4.60 -2.75 -8.20
N VAL A 249 5.13 -2.72 -6.98
CA VAL A 249 5.21 -1.55 -6.11
C VAL A 249 6.59 -1.48 -5.43
N PRO A 250 7.10 -0.29 -5.07
CA PRO A 250 6.50 1.04 -5.31
C PRO A 250 6.55 1.42 -6.80
N LEU A 251 5.46 1.98 -7.31
CA LEU A 251 5.36 2.50 -8.67
C LEU A 251 5.04 3.99 -8.61
N ILE A 252 5.78 4.82 -9.33
CA ILE A 252 5.51 6.25 -9.41
C ILE A 252 4.90 6.57 -10.77
N VAL A 253 3.80 7.32 -10.76
CA VAL A 253 3.14 7.82 -11.96
C VAL A 253 3.17 9.35 -11.96
N ILE A 254 3.75 9.95 -12.99
CA ILE A 254 3.86 11.41 -13.13
C ILE A 254 2.87 11.87 -14.20
N ASN A 255 1.98 12.77 -13.78
CA ASN A 255 0.92 13.42 -14.56
C ASN A 255 0.04 12.45 -15.37
N GLY A 256 -0.15 11.21 -14.89
CA GLY A 256 -0.86 10.17 -15.63
C GLY A 256 -0.20 9.77 -16.96
N LYS A 257 1.06 10.17 -17.20
CA LYS A 257 1.77 10.04 -18.48
C LYS A 257 3.05 9.22 -18.41
N TYR A 258 3.75 9.23 -17.27
CA TYR A 258 5.04 8.54 -17.12
C TYR A 258 4.99 7.61 -15.93
N ILE A 259 5.59 6.44 -16.08
CA ILE A 259 5.74 5.43 -15.04
C ILE A 259 7.23 5.20 -14.79
N THR A 260 7.62 5.16 -13.53
CA THR A 260 8.96 4.79 -13.07
C THR A 260 8.87 4.06 -11.72
N ASP A 261 9.97 3.46 -11.30
CA ASP A 261 10.18 2.97 -9.94
C ASP A 261 11.64 3.25 -9.52
N VAL A 262 12.03 2.77 -8.34
CA VAL A 262 13.40 2.94 -7.81
C VAL A 262 14.44 2.27 -8.73
N GLY A 263 14.13 1.10 -9.27
CA GLY A 263 15.05 0.32 -10.11
C GLY A 263 15.27 0.96 -11.47
N MET A 264 14.19 1.40 -12.13
CA MET A 264 14.27 2.15 -13.40
C MET A 264 15.08 3.43 -13.23
N ALA A 265 14.81 4.21 -12.18
CA ALA A 265 15.51 5.46 -11.95
C ALA A 265 17.00 5.26 -11.63
N GLY A 266 17.38 4.13 -11.02
CA GLY A 266 18.75 3.80 -10.65
C GLY A 266 19.08 4.07 -9.18
N GLY A 267 18.06 4.23 -8.31
CA GLY A 267 18.25 4.50 -6.89
C GLY A 267 17.20 5.46 -6.32
N HIS A 268 17.18 5.60 -4.99
CA HIS A 268 16.21 6.47 -4.31
C HIS A 268 16.43 7.96 -4.65
N SER A 269 17.69 8.42 -4.68
CA SER A 269 18.03 9.80 -5.00
C SER A 269 17.75 10.13 -6.47
N GLU A 270 18.08 9.20 -7.35
CA GLU A 270 17.82 9.27 -8.79
C GLU A 270 16.32 9.32 -9.06
N LEU A 271 15.52 8.53 -8.35
CA LEU A 271 14.06 8.55 -8.46
C LEU A 271 13.49 9.92 -8.13
N LEU A 272 13.87 10.53 -7.01
CA LEU A 272 13.36 11.85 -6.64
C LEU A 272 13.74 12.91 -7.67
N ALA A 273 14.97 12.86 -8.18
CA ALA A 273 15.44 13.80 -9.18
C ALA A 273 14.75 13.59 -10.55
N LEU A 274 14.41 12.35 -10.89
CA LEU A 274 13.62 12.00 -12.08
C LEU A 274 12.18 12.51 -11.96
N ILE A 275 11.56 12.35 -10.78
CA ILE A 275 10.22 12.88 -10.51
C ILE A 275 10.19 14.39 -10.71
N ASP A 276 11.14 15.11 -10.13
CA ASP A 276 11.22 16.57 -10.25
C ASP A 276 11.40 17.02 -11.71
N ASP A 277 12.30 16.37 -12.46
CA ASP A 277 12.56 16.69 -13.87
C ASP A 277 11.35 16.41 -14.78
N LEU A 278 10.69 15.26 -14.60
CA LEU A 278 9.47 14.92 -15.34
C LEU A 278 8.31 15.86 -14.98
N ALA A 279 8.13 16.17 -13.69
CA ALA A 279 7.09 17.08 -13.25
C ALA A 279 7.32 18.51 -13.75
N ALA A 280 8.57 18.99 -13.74
CA ALA A 280 8.93 20.29 -14.30
C ALA A 280 8.68 20.38 -15.81
N ALA A 281 8.86 19.27 -16.56
CA ALA A 281 8.52 19.23 -17.97
C ALA A 281 7.01 19.37 -18.22
N GLU A 282 6.19 18.74 -17.38
CA GLU A 282 4.73 18.82 -17.48
C GLU A 282 4.16 20.17 -17.05
N GLN A 283 4.82 20.87 -16.11
CA GLN A 283 4.38 22.19 -15.67
C GLN A 283 4.49 23.26 -16.78
N ARG A 284 5.40 23.08 -17.74
CA ARG A 284 5.65 24.06 -18.81
C ARG A 284 4.61 24.04 -19.94
N HIS A 285 3.67 23.11 -19.89
CA HIS A 285 2.64 22.87 -20.90
C HIS A 285 1.24 23.08 -20.32
#